data_AF-A0A0K2U2F8-F1
#
_entry.id   AF-A0A0K2U2F8-F1
#
_cell.length_a   1.000
_cell.length_b   1.000
_cell.length_c   1.000
_cell.angle_alpha   90.00
_cell.angle_beta   90.00
_cell.angle_gamma   90.00
#
_symmetry.space_group_name_H-M   'P 1'
#
loop_
_entity.id
_entity.type
_entity.pdbx_description
1 polymer ?
#
loop_
_entity_poly.entity_id
_entity_poly.type
_entity_poly.pdbx_seq_one_letter_code
_entity_poly.pdbx_strand_id
1 'polypeptide(L)'
;MKILLLLVFIVFGFSQGLRERVPCIDNGKFYRNPQRNPSVEWSTTICSKYYLCIEGEVFDFRCSTGLNFDINRQICDFKHVVDNCNVTAEISIPKPLFQTSEPICPKDEHACADGTCLPTPLFCDGHADCYDGSDEGWCDPEHDPNAAPHCDVSKCSLPLCFCSKDGTIIPGGLAQNEVPQMIIITFDDAVNDENWQLYQETLFPQSRKNPNGCPIHGTFYVSHEYTNYAMVNKLSNQGHEIAVHSITHRSPESWWEKNATIEDWFDEMVGQANIINKFGGVPMEKIRGVRVPFLKVGWNRQFLMMQEFGFVYDSSIPAPLSDPPVWPYTLDYKMPHACINRRKCPSRSFPGIWEMPLNQLYFEEYGCAMVDSCPSYFSEEELFGIFMTNFNRHHQSNRAPLGLYFHTTWFKDRKNRNAFQRFLKEMIDRSDVYIVSNWEAIQWMQNPTPLSQMSNFAEWKTCDKPVPIEERACNIPKVCKLFSRELRKQRYLYTCNSCPDTYPWIKNEFGLDF
;
A
#
# COMPACT_ATOMS: atom_id res chain seq x y z
N MET A 1 86.32 -13.07 28.25
CA MET A 1 86.50 -11.72 27.68
C MET A 1 85.17 -11.31 27.06
N LYS A 2 84.45 -10.33 27.67
CA LYS A 2 83.40 -9.44 27.10
C LYS A 2 82.21 -10.09 26.34
N ILE A 3 80.93 -9.75 26.47
CA ILE A 3 80.11 -8.75 27.14
C ILE A 3 78.69 -9.37 27.13
N LEU A 4 77.99 -9.33 28.26
CA LEU A 4 76.58 -9.74 28.40
C LEU A 4 75.71 -8.50 28.18
N LEU A 5 74.90 -8.47 27.12
CA LEU A 5 73.81 -7.50 26.96
C LEU A 5 72.49 -8.26 27.15
N LEU A 6 71.85 -8.10 28.31
CA LEU A 6 70.45 -8.47 28.52
C LEU A 6 69.58 -7.38 27.89
N LEU A 7 68.80 -7.74 26.87
CA LEU A 7 67.63 -6.99 26.43
C LEU A 7 66.39 -7.82 26.82
N VAL A 8 65.68 -7.30 27.81
CA VAL A 8 64.41 -7.84 28.30
C VAL A 8 63.33 -7.57 27.26
N PHE A 9 62.86 -8.63 26.58
CA PHE A 9 61.62 -8.58 25.81
C PHE A 9 60.44 -8.78 26.76
N ILE A 10 59.72 -7.69 27.05
CA ILE A 10 58.42 -7.73 27.71
C ILE A 10 57.42 -8.27 26.68
N VAL A 11 57.06 -9.55 26.81
CA VAL A 11 55.93 -10.13 26.10
C VAL A 11 54.66 -9.70 26.84
N PHE A 12 53.97 -8.70 26.30
CA PHE A 12 52.59 -8.43 26.70
C PHE A 12 51.72 -9.61 26.25
N GLY A 13 51.38 -10.49 27.19
CA GLY A 13 50.34 -11.47 27.01
C GLY A 13 49.00 -10.74 26.80
N PHE A 14 48.51 -10.75 25.56
CA PHE A 14 47.11 -10.41 25.30
C PHE A 14 46.24 -11.51 25.93
N SER A 15 45.58 -11.14 27.03
CA SER A 15 44.44 -11.86 27.58
C SER A 15 43.40 -12.02 26.46
N GLN A 16 43.21 -13.24 25.97
CA GLN A 16 42.04 -13.60 25.18
C GLN A 16 40.83 -13.51 26.12
N GLY A 17 40.20 -12.34 26.15
CA GLY A 17 38.83 -12.24 26.63
C GLY A 17 37.95 -13.19 25.81
N LEU A 18 37.15 -14.00 26.50
CA LEU A 18 36.16 -14.90 25.91
C LEU A 18 35.31 -14.13 24.89
N ARG A 19 35.64 -14.25 23.60
CA ARG A 19 34.75 -13.84 22.51
C ARG A 19 33.56 -14.80 22.56
N GLU A 20 32.39 -14.25 22.84
CA GLU A 20 31.10 -14.94 22.73
C GLU A 20 31.03 -15.62 21.35
N ARG A 21 31.03 -16.96 21.29
CA ARG A 21 30.92 -17.69 20.03
C ARG A 21 29.49 -17.58 19.53
N VAL A 22 29.25 -16.66 18.61
CA VAL A 22 27.96 -16.51 17.94
C VAL A 22 27.82 -17.60 16.87
N PRO A 23 26.73 -18.39 16.85
CA PRO A 23 26.50 -19.39 15.81
C PRO A 23 26.25 -18.73 14.44
N CYS A 24 26.79 -19.33 13.38
CA CYS A 24 26.50 -18.91 12.02
C CYS A 24 25.07 -19.31 11.63
N ILE A 25 24.23 -18.32 11.28
CA ILE A 25 22.93 -18.54 10.65
C ILE A 25 23.07 -18.19 9.18
N ASP A 26 23.16 -19.21 8.32
CA ASP A 26 23.37 -19.05 6.88
C ASP A 26 22.02 -18.97 6.13
N ASN A 27 21.41 -17.79 6.17
CA ASN A 27 20.17 -17.47 5.43
C ASN A 27 20.33 -16.24 4.53
N GLY A 28 21.57 -15.79 4.30
CA GLY A 28 21.89 -14.59 3.51
C GLY A 28 21.39 -13.27 4.10
N LYS A 29 21.01 -13.23 5.38
CA LYS A 29 20.50 -12.04 6.07
C LYS A 29 21.24 -11.77 7.37
N PHE A 30 21.15 -10.54 7.83
CA PHE A 30 21.66 -10.16 9.14
C PHE A 30 20.75 -10.69 10.25
N TYR A 31 21.37 -11.16 11.34
CA TYR A 31 20.70 -11.74 12.50
C TYR A 31 21.30 -11.20 13.82
N ARG A 32 20.60 -11.37 14.94
CA ARG A 32 21.11 -11.16 16.30
C ARG A 32 21.57 -12.49 16.88
N ASN A 33 22.42 -12.44 17.90
CA ASN A 33 22.99 -13.65 18.50
C ASN A 33 21.88 -14.60 19.03
N PRO A 34 21.70 -15.81 18.45
CA PRO A 34 20.71 -16.80 18.87
C PRO A 34 20.98 -17.41 20.24
N GLN A 35 22.22 -17.42 20.70
CA GLN A 35 22.64 -18.00 21.98
C GLN A 35 22.76 -16.94 23.07
N ARG A 36 22.08 -15.80 22.90
CA ARG A 36 22.06 -14.75 23.91
C ARG A 36 21.54 -15.30 25.24
N ASN A 37 22.18 -14.90 26.34
CA ASN A 37 21.69 -15.17 27.68
C ASN A 37 20.27 -14.54 27.88
N PRO A 38 19.23 -15.36 28.13
CA PRO A 38 17.84 -14.89 28.30
C PRO A 38 17.66 -13.97 29.51
N SER A 39 18.53 -14.07 30.51
CA SER A 39 18.45 -13.29 31.76
C SER A 39 18.89 -11.84 31.60
N VAL A 40 19.45 -11.46 30.44
CA VAL A 40 19.86 -10.09 30.14
C VAL A 40 18.68 -9.39 29.45
N GLU A 41 18.25 -8.23 29.93
CA GLU A 41 17.19 -7.45 29.27
C GLU A 41 17.65 -6.79 27.96
N TRP A 42 16.71 -6.58 27.02
CA TRP A 42 16.99 -5.88 25.77
C TRP A 42 17.38 -4.41 26.03
N SER A 43 18.66 -4.11 25.88
CA SER A 43 19.19 -2.75 25.91
C SER A 43 19.54 -2.27 24.50
N THR A 44 19.59 -0.95 24.30
CA THR A 44 20.03 -0.33 23.03
C THR A 44 21.40 -0.86 22.59
N THR A 45 22.30 -1.08 23.55
CA THR A 45 23.65 -1.63 23.34
C THR A 45 23.65 -3.02 22.73
N ILE A 46 22.62 -3.82 23.00
CA ILE A 46 22.46 -5.18 22.48
C ILE A 46 21.62 -5.18 21.21
N CYS A 47 20.54 -4.40 21.19
CA CYS A 47 19.66 -4.28 20.03
C CYS A 47 20.34 -3.65 18.81
N SER A 48 21.40 -2.85 19.03
CA SER A 48 22.25 -2.26 18.00
C SER A 48 23.25 -3.24 17.40
N LYS A 49 23.50 -4.41 18.02
CA LYS A 49 24.44 -5.41 17.51
C LYS A 49 23.72 -6.44 16.65
N TYR A 50 24.33 -6.77 15.53
CA TYR A 50 23.84 -7.74 14.56
C TYR A 50 25.01 -8.41 13.84
N TYR A 51 24.73 -9.49 13.14
CA TYR A 51 25.73 -10.42 12.62
C TYR A 51 25.35 -10.86 11.21
N LEU A 52 26.33 -11.21 10.37
CA LEU A 52 26.13 -11.83 9.07
C LEU A 52 26.98 -13.10 8.99
N CYS A 53 26.41 -14.18 8.44
CA CYS A 53 27.13 -15.41 8.16
C CYS A 53 27.52 -15.40 6.67
N ILE A 54 28.80 -15.55 6.36
CA ILE A 54 29.30 -15.70 4.99
C ILE A 54 30.26 -16.89 4.99
N GLU A 55 29.97 -17.92 4.20
CA GLU A 55 30.83 -19.11 4.05
C GLU A 55 31.21 -19.77 5.39
N GLY A 56 30.29 -19.74 6.37
CA GLY A 56 30.51 -20.31 7.71
C GLY A 56 31.29 -19.39 8.68
N GLU A 57 31.71 -18.21 8.24
CA GLU A 57 32.32 -17.18 9.09
C GLU A 57 31.30 -16.12 9.53
N VAL A 58 31.35 -15.74 10.82
CA VAL A 58 30.44 -14.75 11.42
C VAL A 58 31.10 -13.39 11.50
N PHE A 59 30.48 -12.41 10.87
CA PHE A 59 30.87 -11.00 10.91
C PHE A 59 29.96 -10.25 11.86
N ASP A 60 30.51 -9.49 12.82
CA ASP A 60 29.73 -8.66 13.72
C ASP A 60 29.67 -7.20 13.26
N PHE A 61 28.51 -6.60 13.46
CA PHE A 61 28.20 -5.24 13.07
C PHE A 61 27.47 -4.53 14.21
N ARG A 62 27.49 -3.20 14.13
CA ARG A 62 26.82 -2.35 15.09
C ARG A 62 26.21 -1.12 14.44
N CYS A 63 24.97 -0.83 14.80
CA CYS A 63 24.34 0.44 14.45
C CYS A 63 25.04 1.62 15.13
N SER A 64 24.97 2.79 14.49
CA SER A 64 25.42 4.06 15.08
C SER A 64 24.75 4.33 16.43
N THR A 65 25.41 5.14 17.27
CA THR A 65 24.94 5.47 18.63
C THR A 65 23.48 5.95 18.63
N GLY A 66 22.63 5.28 19.41
CA GLY A 66 21.21 5.63 19.57
C GLY A 66 20.25 4.90 18.62
N LEU A 67 20.76 4.12 17.67
CA LEU A 67 19.96 3.31 16.74
C LEU A 67 19.94 1.84 17.15
N ASN A 68 18.83 1.17 16.86
CA ASN A 68 18.64 -0.27 17.00
C ASN A 68 18.61 -0.90 15.60
N PHE A 69 19.11 -2.12 15.46
CA PHE A 69 18.99 -2.87 14.21
C PHE A 69 17.57 -3.44 14.12
N ASP A 70 16.90 -3.39 12.98
CA ASP A 70 15.61 -4.01 12.73
C ASP A 70 15.81 -5.31 11.93
N ILE A 71 15.44 -6.46 12.51
CA ILE A 71 15.67 -7.76 11.87
C ILE A 71 14.78 -7.99 10.65
N ASN A 72 13.56 -7.44 10.64
CA ASN A 72 12.64 -7.62 9.53
C ASN A 72 12.98 -6.68 8.37
N ARG A 73 13.35 -5.44 8.67
CA ARG A 73 13.67 -4.40 7.66
C ARG A 73 15.13 -4.41 7.23
N GLN A 74 16.01 -5.08 7.97
CA GLN A 74 17.45 -5.19 7.72
C GLN A 74 18.16 -3.82 7.70
N ILE A 75 17.70 -2.86 8.52
CA ILE A 75 18.25 -1.50 8.64
C ILE A 75 18.44 -1.10 10.10
N CYS A 76 19.26 -0.08 10.35
CA CYS A 76 19.35 0.57 11.65
C CYS A 76 18.36 1.74 11.74
N ASP A 77 17.47 1.73 12.72
CA ASP A 77 16.47 2.77 12.92
C ASP A 77 16.39 3.21 14.40
N PHE A 78 15.66 4.28 14.69
CA PHE A 78 15.53 4.79 16.05
C PHE A 78 14.83 3.77 16.96
N LYS A 79 15.22 3.77 18.24
CA LYS A 79 14.73 2.83 19.26
C LYS A 79 13.20 2.72 19.35
N HIS A 80 12.46 3.80 19.08
CA HIS A 80 11.00 3.82 19.16
C HIS A 80 10.30 3.24 17.92
N VAL A 81 11.04 3.09 16.81
CA VAL A 81 10.56 2.49 15.56
C VAL A 81 10.81 0.98 15.55
N VAL A 82 11.93 0.54 16.13
CA VAL A 82 12.31 -0.88 16.18
C VAL A 82 11.64 -1.59 17.36
N ASP A 83 10.57 -2.35 17.08
CA ASP A 83 9.83 -3.15 18.06
C ASP A 83 10.26 -4.62 18.11
N ASN A 84 10.93 -5.12 17.08
CA ASN A 84 11.35 -6.51 16.95
C ASN A 84 12.69 -6.83 17.62
N CYS A 85 13.06 -6.10 18.67
CA CYS A 85 14.35 -6.26 19.33
C CYS A 85 14.58 -7.68 19.85
N ASN A 86 13.50 -8.35 20.24
CA ASN A 86 13.46 -9.74 20.71
C ASN A 86 13.64 -10.80 19.62
N VAL A 87 13.58 -10.44 18.34
CA VAL A 87 13.71 -11.38 17.24
C VAL A 87 15.18 -11.67 16.95
N THR A 88 15.54 -12.95 16.85
CA THR A 88 16.93 -13.37 16.62
C THR A 88 17.28 -13.32 15.14
N ALA A 89 16.49 -13.98 14.31
CA ALA A 89 16.65 -13.99 12.87
C ALA A 89 15.25 -14.04 12.27
N GLU A 90 15.12 -13.67 11.00
CA GLU A 90 13.88 -13.96 10.29
C GLU A 90 13.70 -15.48 10.21
N ILE A 91 12.51 -15.96 10.62
CA ILE A 91 12.21 -17.40 10.61
C ILE A 91 12.20 -17.84 9.15
N SER A 92 13.16 -18.70 8.78
CA SER A 92 13.19 -19.36 7.49
C SER A 92 12.13 -20.46 7.49
N ILE A 93 10.96 -20.18 6.93
CA ILE A 93 9.95 -21.21 6.72
C ILE A 93 10.50 -22.17 5.65
N PRO A 94 10.53 -23.49 5.90
CA PRO A 94 11.02 -24.46 4.93
C PRO A 94 10.21 -24.43 3.64
N LYS A 95 10.84 -24.80 2.52
CA LYS A 95 10.12 -24.91 1.24
C LYS A 95 9.39 -26.25 1.16
N PRO A 96 8.14 -26.27 0.69
CA PRO A 96 7.41 -27.50 0.47
C PRO A 96 8.00 -28.26 -0.73
N LEU A 97 7.78 -29.57 -0.77
CA LEU A 97 8.34 -30.48 -1.78
C LEU A 97 7.40 -30.62 -2.98
N PHE A 98 7.20 -29.53 -3.73
CA PHE A 98 6.27 -29.49 -4.87
C PHE A 98 6.72 -30.32 -6.09
N GLN A 99 8.03 -30.42 -6.33
CA GLN A 99 8.58 -31.12 -7.49
C GLN A 99 9.71 -32.07 -7.07
N THR A 100 9.37 -33.35 -6.97
CA THR A 100 10.31 -34.44 -6.69
C THR A 100 10.41 -35.37 -7.91
N SER A 101 11.54 -36.07 -8.05
CA SER A 101 11.77 -36.99 -9.18
C SER A 101 10.75 -38.13 -9.25
N GLU A 102 10.19 -38.51 -8.11
CA GLU A 102 9.05 -39.40 -7.97
C GLU A 102 8.02 -38.72 -7.05
N PRO A 103 6.71 -38.76 -7.38
CA PRO A 103 5.69 -38.10 -6.59
C PRO A 103 5.60 -38.75 -5.20
N ILE A 104 5.87 -37.96 -4.15
CA ILE A 104 5.79 -38.40 -2.74
C ILE A 104 4.33 -38.64 -2.35
N CYS A 105 3.44 -37.76 -2.81
CA CYS A 105 2.04 -37.73 -2.44
C CYS A 105 1.11 -38.21 -3.56
N PRO A 106 -0.09 -38.68 -3.22
CA PRO A 106 -1.19 -38.93 -4.16
C PRO A 106 -1.52 -37.71 -5.04
N LYS A 107 -2.32 -37.95 -6.07
CA LYS A 107 -2.86 -36.88 -6.92
C LYS A 107 -3.72 -35.92 -6.07
N ASP A 108 -3.61 -34.62 -6.32
CA ASP A 108 -4.31 -33.52 -5.63
C ASP A 108 -3.82 -33.26 -4.18
N GLU A 109 -2.66 -33.81 -3.82
CA GLU A 109 -1.93 -33.53 -2.58
C GLU A 109 -0.50 -33.04 -2.87
N HIS A 110 0.05 -32.23 -1.96
CA HIS A 110 1.45 -31.80 -1.98
C HIS A 110 2.14 -32.16 -0.66
N ALA A 111 3.46 -32.35 -0.73
CA ALA A 111 4.29 -32.68 0.42
C ALA A 111 4.80 -31.41 1.12
N CYS A 112 4.61 -31.34 2.43
CA CYS A 112 5.35 -30.47 3.34
C CYS A 112 6.87 -30.75 3.25
N ALA A 113 7.70 -29.88 3.82
CA ALA A 113 9.16 -30.09 3.84
C ALA A 113 9.57 -31.29 4.72
N ASP A 114 8.76 -31.64 5.72
CA ASP A 114 8.90 -32.87 6.52
C ASP A 114 8.41 -34.16 5.80
N GLY A 115 7.81 -34.03 4.61
CA GLY A 115 7.29 -35.14 3.81
C GLY A 115 5.82 -35.51 4.09
N THR A 116 5.15 -34.82 5.01
CA THR A 116 3.70 -35.00 5.26
C THR A 116 2.90 -34.55 4.03
N CYS A 117 1.93 -35.37 3.59
CA CYS A 117 1.06 -35.03 2.46
C CYS A 117 -0.20 -34.31 2.95
N LEU A 118 -0.50 -33.17 2.35
CA LEU A 118 -1.72 -32.40 2.61
C LEU A 118 -2.45 -32.08 1.28
N PRO A 119 -3.79 -31.94 1.30
CA PRO A 119 -4.55 -31.51 0.13
C PRO A 119 -4.04 -30.18 -0.46
N THR A 120 -3.97 -30.08 -1.80
CA THR A 120 -3.52 -28.86 -2.51
C THR A 120 -4.19 -27.56 -2.04
N PRO A 121 -5.50 -27.50 -1.73
CA PRO A 121 -6.14 -26.25 -1.28
C PRO A 121 -5.61 -25.67 0.04
N LEU A 122 -5.02 -26.51 0.90
CA LEU A 122 -4.46 -26.12 2.19
C LEU A 122 -3.11 -25.40 2.06
N PHE A 123 -2.44 -25.54 0.91
CA PHE A 123 -1.21 -24.79 0.67
C PHE A 123 -1.54 -23.35 0.31
N CYS A 124 -0.89 -22.39 0.97
CA CYS A 124 -1.03 -20.98 0.68
C CYS A 124 -2.44 -20.44 0.96
N ASP A 125 -3.09 -20.95 2.01
CA ASP A 125 -4.42 -20.52 2.46
C ASP A 125 -4.37 -19.56 3.67
N GLY A 126 -3.19 -19.35 4.25
CA GLY A 126 -2.98 -18.50 5.40
C GLY A 126 -3.07 -19.22 6.74
N HIS A 127 -3.23 -20.53 6.78
CA HIS A 127 -3.15 -21.35 7.98
C HIS A 127 -1.95 -22.29 7.89
N ALA A 128 -1.21 -22.46 8.97
CA ALA A 128 -0.09 -23.40 8.99
C ALA A 128 -0.63 -24.80 9.34
N ASP A 129 -0.82 -25.63 8.33
CA ASP A 129 -1.29 -27.01 8.44
C ASP A 129 -0.14 -28.02 8.50
N CYS A 130 1.00 -27.72 7.86
CA CYS A 130 2.21 -28.53 8.05
C CYS A 130 2.76 -28.32 9.47
N TYR A 131 3.32 -29.38 10.08
CA TYR A 131 3.97 -29.27 11.39
C TYR A 131 5.15 -28.29 11.39
N ASP A 132 5.81 -28.15 10.23
CA ASP A 132 6.91 -27.21 10.00
C ASP A 132 6.47 -25.88 9.35
N GLY A 133 5.18 -25.70 9.07
CA GLY A 133 4.58 -24.53 8.41
C GLY A 133 5.02 -24.30 6.97
N SER A 134 5.64 -25.31 6.31
CA SER A 134 6.19 -25.18 4.96
C SER A 134 5.16 -24.90 3.87
N ASP A 135 3.91 -25.26 4.10
CA ASP A 135 2.75 -24.94 3.27
C ASP A 135 2.51 -23.44 3.06
N GLU A 136 2.93 -22.61 4.03
CA GLU A 136 2.77 -21.15 4.00
C GLU A 136 4.08 -20.41 3.65
N GLY A 137 5.15 -21.16 3.38
CA GLY A 137 6.51 -20.63 3.22
C GLY A 137 6.85 -20.10 1.82
N TRP A 138 6.10 -20.51 0.79
CA TRP A 138 6.48 -20.33 -0.61
C TRP A 138 5.29 -20.00 -1.52
N CYS A 139 4.57 -18.94 -1.16
CA CYS A 139 3.24 -18.58 -1.69
C CYS A 139 3.20 -17.31 -2.55
N ASP A 140 4.27 -17.04 -3.29
CA ASP A 140 4.27 -15.96 -4.29
C ASP A 140 3.52 -16.38 -5.57
N PRO A 141 3.17 -15.43 -6.47
CA PRO A 141 2.40 -15.73 -7.68
C PRO A 141 3.06 -16.73 -8.65
N GLU A 142 4.34 -17.05 -8.49
CA GLU A 142 5.05 -18.04 -9.30
C GLU A 142 5.02 -19.44 -8.70
N HIS A 143 4.83 -19.56 -7.38
CA HIS A 143 5.03 -20.81 -6.67
C HIS A 143 3.85 -21.30 -5.83
N ASP A 144 2.81 -20.48 -5.65
CA ASP A 144 1.55 -20.95 -5.08
C ASP A 144 0.94 -22.04 -5.98
N PRO A 145 0.67 -23.25 -5.46
CA PRO A 145 0.09 -24.34 -6.26
C PRO A 145 -1.34 -24.02 -6.74
N ASN A 146 -2.02 -23.08 -6.07
CA ASN A 146 -3.33 -22.55 -6.42
C ASN A 146 -3.23 -21.17 -7.09
N ALA A 147 -2.06 -20.81 -7.64
CA ALA A 147 -1.84 -19.52 -8.27
C ALA A 147 -2.84 -19.22 -9.39
N ALA A 148 -3.18 -17.94 -9.52
CA ALA A 148 -3.96 -17.45 -10.65
C ALA A 148 -3.25 -17.83 -11.97
N PRO A 149 -4.00 -18.30 -12.99
CA PRO A 149 -3.41 -18.61 -14.28
C PRO A 149 -2.97 -17.32 -14.98
N HIS A 150 -2.08 -17.45 -15.98
CA HIS A 150 -1.78 -16.34 -16.88
C HIS A 150 -3.03 -15.87 -17.62
N CYS A 151 -3.07 -14.57 -17.93
CA CYS A 151 -4.16 -13.92 -18.64
C CYS A 151 -4.59 -14.70 -19.90
N ASP A 152 -5.86 -15.10 -19.92
CA ASP A 152 -6.55 -15.65 -21.10
C ASP A 152 -7.52 -14.61 -21.64
N VAL A 153 -7.06 -13.84 -22.61
CA VAL A 153 -7.83 -12.74 -23.24
C VAL A 153 -9.13 -13.22 -23.91
N SER A 154 -9.28 -14.52 -24.18
CA SER A 154 -10.52 -15.06 -24.76
C SER A 154 -11.64 -15.23 -23.74
N LYS A 155 -11.29 -15.33 -22.46
CA LYS A 155 -12.22 -15.51 -21.33
C LYS A 155 -12.35 -14.26 -20.46
N CYS A 156 -11.36 -13.37 -20.52
CA CYS A 156 -11.36 -12.10 -19.82
C CYS A 156 -11.85 -10.97 -20.73
N SER A 157 -13.11 -10.57 -20.56
CA SER A 157 -13.72 -9.52 -21.37
C SER A 157 -14.41 -8.44 -20.53
N LEU A 158 -14.27 -7.20 -20.98
CA LEU A 158 -14.97 -6.05 -20.41
C LEU A 158 -16.50 -6.24 -20.47
N PRO A 159 -17.26 -5.68 -19.51
CA PRO A 159 -16.82 -4.81 -18.41
C PRO A 159 -16.35 -5.55 -17.15
N LEU A 160 -16.48 -6.89 -17.11
CA LEU A 160 -16.30 -7.67 -15.88
C LEU A 160 -14.83 -8.02 -15.62
N CYS A 161 -14.05 -8.24 -16.68
CA CYS A 161 -12.65 -8.65 -16.59
C CYS A 161 -11.81 -7.88 -17.59
N PHE A 162 -10.63 -7.44 -17.17
CA PHE A 162 -9.63 -6.89 -18.08
C PHE A 162 -8.23 -7.35 -17.70
N CYS A 163 -7.54 -8.01 -18.62
CA CYS A 163 -6.15 -8.40 -18.46
C CYS A 163 -5.41 -8.33 -19.80
N SER A 164 -4.09 -8.23 -19.72
CA SER A 164 -3.19 -8.46 -20.85
C SER A 164 -1.92 -9.12 -20.34
N LYS A 165 -1.07 -9.59 -21.25
CA LYS A 165 0.14 -10.35 -20.91
C LYS A 165 1.10 -9.55 -20.01
N ASP A 166 1.23 -8.25 -20.26
CA ASP A 166 2.16 -7.34 -19.59
C ASP A 166 1.47 -6.08 -19.04
N GLY A 167 0.14 -6.00 -19.13
CA GLY A 167 -0.63 -4.89 -18.57
C GLY A 167 -0.60 -3.62 -19.41
N THR A 168 -0.02 -3.64 -20.60
CA THR A 168 0.23 -2.42 -21.39
C THR A 168 -0.80 -2.14 -22.48
N ILE A 169 -1.67 -3.11 -22.77
CA ILE A 169 -2.67 -3.01 -23.86
C ILE A 169 -3.74 -1.99 -23.52
N ILE A 170 -4.07 -1.14 -24.49
CA ILE A 170 -5.14 -0.15 -24.39
C ILE A 170 -6.52 -0.85 -24.37
N PRO A 171 -7.39 -0.55 -23.40
CA PRO A 171 -8.75 -1.09 -23.33
C PRO A 171 -9.59 -0.78 -24.57
N GLY A 172 -10.42 -1.73 -24.98
CA GLY A 172 -11.33 -1.58 -26.12
C GLY A 172 -10.66 -1.55 -27.49
N GLY A 173 -9.34 -1.74 -27.59
CA GLY A 173 -8.62 -1.73 -28.86
C GLY A 173 -8.55 -0.36 -29.53
N LEU A 174 -8.74 0.72 -28.76
CA LEU A 174 -8.65 2.10 -29.24
C LEU A 174 -7.22 2.44 -29.68
N ALA A 175 -7.08 3.31 -30.68
CA ALA A 175 -5.78 3.87 -31.00
C ALA A 175 -5.36 4.86 -29.91
N GLN A 176 -4.06 4.98 -29.67
CA GLN A 176 -3.50 5.86 -28.62
C GLN A 176 -4.05 7.29 -28.67
N ASN A 177 -4.15 7.88 -29.87
CA ASN A 177 -4.64 9.26 -30.05
C ASN A 177 -6.15 9.41 -29.82
N GLU A 178 -6.88 8.31 -29.71
CA GLU A 178 -8.32 8.28 -29.41
C GLU A 178 -8.59 8.09 -27.91
N VAL A 179 -7.59 7.76 -27.10
CA VAL A 179 -7.76 7.54 -25.66
C VAL A 179 -7.65 8.87 -24.90
N PRO A 180 -8.61 9.27 -24.05
CA PRO A 180 -8.40 10.41 -23.16
C PRO A 180 -7.26 10.12 -22.18
N GLN A 181 -6.34 11.06 -21.97
CA GLN A 181 -5.33 10.91 -20.92
C GLN A 181 -5.98 11.17 -19.57
N MET A 182 -6.13 10.11 -18.78
CA MET A 182 -6.59 10.23 -17.39
C MET A 182 -5.44 10.61 -16.46
N ILE A 183 -5.69 11.55 -15.56
CA ILE A 183 -4.81 11.87 -14.42
C ILE A 183 -5.61 11.62 -13.15
N ILE A 184 -5.07 10.77 -12.28
CA ILE A 184 -5.69 10.39 -11.01
C ILE A 184 -4.90 11.04 -9.90
N ILE A 185 -5.53 11.96 -9.18
CA ILE A 185 -4.92 12.62 -8.02
C ILE A 185 -5.54 12.02 -6.76
N THR A 186 -4.71 11.50 -5.87
CA THR A 186 -5.18 10.90 -4.62
C THR A 186 -4.55 11.52 -3.39
N PHE A 187 -5.32 11.51 -2.30
CA PHE A 187 -4.88 11.93 -0.98
C PHE A 187 -5.13 10.81 0.01
N ASP A 188 -4.09 10.46 0.74
CA ASP A 188 -4.16 9.47 1.82
C ASP A 188 -4.28 10.21 3.17
N ASP A 189 -4.73 9.48 4.18
CA ASP A 189 -4.94 9.91 5.58
C ASP A 189 -6.18 10.77 5.86
N ALA A 190 -6.22 11.31 7.08
CA ALA A 190 -7.35 12.00 7.65
C ALA A 190 -7.68 13.32 6.92
N VAL A 191 -8.97 13.54 6.69
CA VAL A 191 -9.49 14.82 6.18
C VAL A 191 -9.89 15.70 7.37
N ASN A 192 -9.28 16.87 7.52
CA ASN A 192 -9.53 17.77 8.66
C ASN A 192 -9.17 19.23 8.35
N ASP A 193 -9.23 20.09 9.36
CA ASP A 193 -8.98 21.53 9.22
C ASP A 193 -7.56 21.86 8.72
N GLU A 194 -6.56 20.98 8.90
CA GLU A 194 -5.20 21.22 8.42
C GLU A 194 -5.08 21.17 6.89
N ASN A 195 -5.91 20.36 6.24
CA ASN A 195 -5.85 20.14 4.79
C ASN A 195 -7.07 20.67 4.03
N TRP A 196 -8.13 21.08 4.73
CA TRP A 196 -9.36 21.56 4.13
C TRP A 196 -9.15 22.72 3.13
N GLN A 197 -8.35 23.72 3.50
CA GLN A 197 -8.09 24.88 2.64
C GLN A 197 -7.34 24.49 1.36
N LEU A 198 -6.39 23.56 1.46
CA LEU A 198 -5.66 23.04 0.30
C LEU A 198 -6.63 22.41 -0.71
N TYR A 199 -7.54 21.55 -0.24
CA TYR A 199 -8.49 20.89 -1.11
C TYR A 199 -9.44 21.87 -1.78
N GLN A 200 -10.08 22.75 -1.01
CA GLN A 200 -11.18 23.58 -1.51
C GLN A 200 -10.71 24.77 -2.36
N GLU A 201 -9.62 25.43 -1.97
CA GLU A 201 -9.20 26.69 -2.59
C GLU A 201 -8.06 26.49 -3.60
N THR A 202 -7.19 25.52 -3.34
CA THR A 202 -5.91 25.39 -4.07
C THR A 202 -5.96 24.32 -5.15
N LEU A 203 -6.60 23.18 -4.89
CA LEU A 203 -6.56 21.99 -5.74
C LEU A 203 -7.87 21.75 -6.50
N PHE A 204 -9.01 21.77 -5.81
CA PHE A 204 -10.33 21.46 -6.37
C PHE A 204 -11.36 22.61 -6.23
N PRO A 205 -11.01 23.88 -6.53
CA PRO A 205 -12.05 24.90 -6.63
C PRO A 205 -13.01 24.57 -7.77
N GLN A 206 -14.29 24.91 -7.60
CA GLN A 206 -15.38 24.65 -8.57
C GLN A 206 -15.16 25.25 -9.96
N SER A 207 -14.22 26.19 -10.08
CA SER A 207 -13.80 26.79 -11.36
C SER A 207 -12.95 25.87 -12.23
N ARG A 208 -12.30 24.84 -11.66
CA ARG A 208 -11.48 23.89 -12.41
C ARG A 208 -12.34 22.77 -12.96
N LYS A 209 -12.37 22.65 -14.28
CA LYS A 209 -13.28 21.75 -14.99
C LYS A 209 -12.53 20.94 -16.04
N ASN A 210 -12.94 19.69 -16.19
CA ASN A 210 -12.55 18.85 -17.31
C ASN A 210 -13.18 19.35 -18.63
N PRO A 211 -12.71 18.88 -19.80
CA PRO A 211 -13.24 19.30 -21.10
C PRO A 211 -14.74 19.03 -21.31
N ASN A 212 -15.35 18.14 -20.52
CA ASN A 212 -16.79 17.88 -20.51
C ASN A 212 -17.62 18.94 -19.73
N GLY A 213 -16.96 19.93 -19.11
CA GLY A 213 -17.59 21.01 -18.35
C GLY A 213 -17.88 20.69 -16.88
N CYS A 214 -17.60 19.47 -16.42
CA CYS A 214 -17.74 19.06 -15.02
C CYS A 214 -16.48 19.39 -14.21
N PRO A 215 -16.60 19.63 -12.88
CA PRO A 215 -15.45 19.80 -12.00
C PRO A 215 -14.46 18.64 -12.09
N ILE A 216 -13.18 18.93 -11.82
CA ILE A 216 -12.17 17.88 -11.67
C ILE A 216 -12.37 17.13 -10.36
N HIS A 217 -12.11 15.83 -10.35
CA HIS A 217 -12.28 14.99 -9.15
C HIS A 217 -10.95 14.39 -8.70
N GLY A 218 -10.88 14.07 -7.40
CA GLY A 218 -9.79 13.33 -6.79
C GLY A 218 -10.35 12.16 -5.98
N THR A 219 -9.47 11.28 -5.53
CA THR A 219 -9.81 10.16 -4.65
C THR A 219 -9.20 10.37 -3.27
N PHE A 220 -9.99 10.24 -2.21
CA PHE A 220 -9.55 10.39 -0.84
C PHE A 220 -9.60 9.04 -0.13
N TYR A 221 -8.43 8.49 0.20
CA TYR A 221 -8.28 7.28 1.01
C TYR A 221 -8.26 7.70 2.48
N VAL A 222 -9.43 7.66 3.11
CA VAL A 222 -9.65 8.26 4.44
C VAL A 222 -9.34 7.26 5.54
N SER A 223 -8.45 7.63 6.46
CA SER A 223 -8.22 6.93 7.73
C SER A 223 -9.10 7.50 8.85
N HIS A 224 -9.42 6.73 9.89
CA HIS A 224 -10.40 7.16 10.90
C HIS A 224 -9.89 8.25 11.83
N GLU A 225 -8.72 8.06 12.44
CA GLU A 225 -8.27 8.93 13.52
C GLU A 225 -8.09 10.38 13.03
N TYR A 226 -8.66 11.34 13.76
CA TYR A 226 -8.64 12.78 13.45
C TYR A 226 -9.42 13.24 12.20
N THR A 227 -10.18 12.35 11.57
CA THR A 227 -11.03 12.73 10.43
C THR A 227 -12.27 13.53 10.87
N ASN A 228 -12.52 14.63 10.16
CA ASN A 228 -13.75 15.39 10.21
C ASN A 228 -14.73 14.83 9.17
N TYR A 229 -15.68 14.01 9.63
CA TYR A 229 -16.61 13.32 8.74
C TYR A 229 -17.63 14.25 8.08
N ALA A 230 -17.89 15.44 8.61
CA ALA A 230 -18.69 16.44 7.90
C ALA A 230 -17.96 17.00 6.66
N MET A 231 -16.63 17.13 6.73
CA MET A 231 -15.82 17.49 5.57
C MET A 231 -15.76 16.35 4.55
N VAL A 232 -15.66 15.09 5.01
CA VAL A 232 -15.75 13.90 4.13
C VAL A 232 -17.09 13.88 3.38
N ASN A 233 -18.21 14.14 4.07
CA ASN A 233 -19.52 14.26 3.44
C ASN A 233 -19.50 15.32 2.34
N LYS A 234 -18.95 16.50 2.64
CA LYS A 234 -18.88 17.61 1.69
C LYS A 234 -18.01 17.30 0.47
N LEU A 235 -16.87 16.62 0.63
CA LEU A 235 -16.05 16.15 -0.50
C LEU A 235 -16.85 15.18 -1.40
N SER A 236 -17.56 14.22 -0.79
CA SER A 236 -18.40 13.29 -1.54
C SER A 236 -19.53 13.99 -2.30
N ASN A 237 -20.19 14.96 -1.66
CA ASN A 237 -21.22 15.81 -2.29
C ASN A 237 -20.67 16.67 -3.44
N GLN A 238 -19.37 16.96 -3.45
CA GLN A 238 -18.69 17.68 -4.53
C GLN A 238 -18.26 16.78 -5.69
N GLY A 239 -18.55 15.48 -5.63
CA GLY A 239 -18.22 14.49 -6.66
C GLY A 239 -16.89 13.77 -6.45
N HIS A 240 -16.12 14.13 -5.42
CA HIS A 240 -14.89 13.40 -5.10
C HIS A 240 -15.20 11.99 -4.62
N GLU A 241 -14.30 11.06 -4.93
CA GLU A 241 -14.39 9.70 -4.45
C GLU A 241 -13.85 9.59 -3.03
N ILE A 242 -14.60 8.88 -2.17
CA ILE A 242 -14.19 8.54 -0.81
C ILE A 242 -13.97 7.03 -0.73
N ALA A 243 -12.76 6.65 -0.36
CA ALA A 243 -12.29 5.27 -0.25
C ALA A 243 -11.71 5.02 1.15
N VAL A 244 -11.53 3.75 1.53
CA VAL A 244 -11.07 3.39 2.89
C VAL A 244 -9.55 3.32 2.98
N HIS A 245 -9.01 3.80 4.10
CA HIS A 245 -7.60 3.71 4.47
C HIS A 245 -7.39 3.22 5.91
N SER A 246 -8.14 2.18 6.29
CA SER A 246 -8.22 1.60 7.63
C SER A 246 -8.77 2.51 8.74
N ILE A 247 -9.08 1.91 9.90
CA ILE A 247 -9.44 2.66 11.10
C ILE A 247 -8.15 3.16 11.77
N THR A 248 -7.22 2.26 12.03
CA THR A 248 -6.14 2.56 12.98
C THR A 248 -4.90 3.14 12.35
N HIS A 249 -4.69 2.89 11.05
CA HIS A 249 -3.43 3.16 10.37
C HIS A 249 -2.22 2.64 11.20
N ARG A 250 -2.38 1.46 11.81
CA ARG A 250 -1.48 0.98 12.87
C ARG A 250 -0.07 0.67 12.40
N SER A 251 0.85 0.87 13.34
CA SER A 251 2.20 0.33 13.35
C SER A 251 2.27 -1.01 14.09
N PRO A 252 3.33 -1.82 13.86
CA PRO A 252 4.35 -1.66 12.82
C PRO A 252 3.78 -1.91 11.41
N GLU A 253 4.35 -1.27 10.38
CA GLU A 253 3.89 -1.41 8.99
C GLU A 253 3.86 -2.88 8.52
N SER A 254 4.79 -3.71 9.00
CA SER A 254 4.87 -5.14 8.66
C SER A 254 3.69 -5.96 9.15
N TRP A 255 2.90 -5.45 10.11
CA TRP A 255 1.74 -6.16 10.61
C TRP A 255 0.71 -6.40 9.51
N TRP A 256 0.47 -5.41 8.64
CA TRP A 256 -0.45 -5.50 7.51
C TRP A 256 -0.12 -6.65 6.56
N GLU A 257 1.17 -6.82 6.25
CA GLU A 257 1.66 -7.82 5.30
C GLU A 257 1.81 -9.21 5.92
N LYS A 258 2.28 -9.29 7.18
CA LYS A 258 2.74 -10.56 7.78
C LYS A 258 1.79 -11.16 8.81
N ASN A 259 1.03 -10.33 9.53
CA ASN A 259 0.34 -10.75 10.75
C ASN A 259 -1.17 -10.59 10.71
N ALA A 260 -1.70 -9.62 9.94
CA ALA A 260 -3.12 -9.35 9.86
C ALA A 260 -3.89 -10.60 9.39
N THR A 261 -4.89 -11.03 10.17
CA THR A 261 -5.83 -12.08 9.78
C THR A 261 -6.93 -11.52 8.89
N ILE A 262 -7.76 -12.38 8.31
CA ILE A 262 -8.91 -11.93 7.50
C ILE A 262 -9.88 -11.10 8.35
N GLU A 263 -10.07 -11.47 9.62
CA GLU A 263 -10.88 -10.72 10.58
C GLU A 263 -10.28 -9.35 10.88
N ASP A 264 -8.97 -9.25 11.03
CA ASP A 264 -8.29 -7.96 11.20
C ASP A 264 -8.50 -7.06 9.97
N TRP A 265 -8.42 -7.63 8.75
CA TRP A 265 -8.71 -6.91 7.51
C TRP A 265 -10.15 -6.41 7.45
N PHE A 266 -11.10 -7.24 7.89
CA PHE A 266 -12.51 -6.85 8.00
C PHE A 266 -12.70 -5.70 8.98
N ASP A 267 -12.19 -5.85 10.20
CA ASP A 267 -12.33 -4.88 11.28
C ASP A 267 -11.72 -3.52 10.88
N GLU A 268 -10.62 -3.52 10.13
CA GLU A 268 -9.95 -2.30 9.67
C GLU A 268 -10.62 -1.65 8.45
N MET A 269 -10.90 -2.42 7.39
CA MET A 269 -11.34 -1.85 6.12
C MET A 269 -12.85 -1.73 6.04
N VAL A 270 -13.59 -2.79 6.39
CA VAL A 270 -15.06 -2.74 6.41
C VAL A 270 -15.55 -1.92 7.59
N GLY A 271 -14.87 -2.02 8.74
CA GLY A 271 -15.12 -1.12 9.86
C GLY A 271 -14.98 0.36 9.45
N GLN A 272 -13.94 0.71 8.69
CA GLN A 272 -13.79 2.08 8.20
C GLN A 272 -14.88 2.48 7.19
N ALA A 273 -15.30 1.57 6.30
CA ALA A 273 -16.45 1.82 5.42
C ALA A 273 -17.73 2.11 6.22
N ASN A 274 -17.98 1.35 7.28
CA ASN A 274 -19.10 1.56 8.20
C ASN A 274 -19.03 2.93 8.89
N ILE A 275 -17.86 3.36 9.36
CA ILE A 275 -17.67 4.67 9.98
C ILE A 275 -17.90 5.80 8.96
N ILE A 276 -17.33 5.69 7.75
CA ILE A 276 -17.53 6.67 6.67
C ILE A 276 -19.01 6.75 6.28
N ASN A 277 -19.70 5.61 6.16
CA ASN A 277 -21.12 5.60 5.89
C ASN A 277 -21.93 6.25 7.01
N LYS A 278 -21.72 5.81 8.24
CA LYS A 278 -22.51 6.24 9.40
C LYS A 278 -22.28 7.69 9.78
N PHE A 279 -21.04 8.17 9.78
CA PHE A 279 -20.69 9.51 10.28
C PHE A 279 -20.32 10.47 9.15
N GLY A 280 -19.79 9.96 8.04
CA GLY A 280 -19.54 10.74 6.82
C GLY A 280 -20.75 10.86 5.92
N GLY A 281 -21.83 10.09 6.15
CA GLY A 281 -23.05 10.16 5.34
C GLY A 281 -22.83 9.84 3.85
N VAL A 282 -21.75 9.11 3.54
CA VAL A 282 -21.47 8.62 2.19
C VAL A 282 -22.21 7.29 2.01
N PRO A 283 -23.07 7.14 0.99
CA PRO A 283 -23.75 5.88 0.73
C PRO A 283 -22.76 4.71 0.60
N MET A 284 -23.09 3.55 1.19
CA MET A 284 -22.18 2.41 1.26
C MET A 284 -21.76 1.94 -0.14
N GLU A 285 -22.69 1.95 -1.09
CA GLU A 285 -22.46 1.59 -2.49
C GLU A 285 -21.49 2.53 -3.24
N LYS A 286 -21.16 3.70 -2.66
CA LYS A 286 -20.15 4.63 -3.19
C LYS A 286 -18.77 4.42 -2.57
N ILE A 287 -18.63 3.63 -1.51
CA ILE A 287 -17.36 3.32 -0.85
C ILE A 287 -16.79 2.05 -1.48
N ARG A 288 -16.01 2.22 -2.56
CA ARG A 288 -15.61 1.11 -3.44
C ARG A 288 -14.13 0.73 -3.36
N GLY A 289 -13.29 1.71 -3.03
CA GLY A 289 -11.85 1.59 -3.07
C GLY A 289 -11.23 1.27 -1.74
N VAL A 290 -10.15 0.50 -1.78
CA VAL A 290 -9.24 0.25 -0.66
C VAL A 290 -7.86 0.80 -1.03
N ARG A 291 -7.20 1.43 -0.06
CA ARG A 291 -5.74 1.57 -0.07
C ARG A 291 -5.21 1.16 1.29
N VAL A 292 -4.19 0.30 1.31
CA VAL A 292 -3.61 -0.20 2.55
C VAL A 292 -2.60 0.81 3.11
N PRO A 293 -2.61 1.07 4.43
CA PRO A 293 -1.56 1.85 5.10
C PRO A 293 -0.15 1.42 4.69
N PHE A 294 0.72 2.41 4.43
CA PHE A 294 2.11 2.20 4.04
C PHE A 294 2.31 1.37 2.74
N LEU A 295 1.24 1.14 1.98
CA LEU A 295 1.21 0.27 0.80
C LEU A 295 1.64 -1.18 1.11
N LYS A 296 1.40 -1.66 2.33
CA LYS A 296 1.79 -3.00 2.80
C LYS A 296 0.71 -4.03 2.47
N VAL A 297 0.64 -4.40 1.19
CA VAL A 297 -0.30 -5.37 0.62
C VAL A 297 -0.39 -6.64 1.49
N GLY A 298 -1.63 -7.07 1.77
CA GLY A 298 -1.96 -8.15 2.69
C GLY A 298 -2.08 -9.53 2.09
N TRP A 299 -1.32 -9.82 1.02
CA TRP A 299 -1.38 -11.10 0.30
C TRP A 299 -2.83 -11.48 -0.09
N ASN A 300 -3.14 -12.77 -0.22
CA ASN A 300 -4.47 -13.28 -0.56
C ASN A 300 -5.56 -12.85 0.44
N ARG A 301 -5.22 -12.65 1.72
CA ARG A 301 -6.21 -12.32 2.77
C ARG A 301 -6.90 -10.98 2.54
N GLN A 302 -6.15 -9.97 2.09
CA GLN A 302 -6.70 -8.66 1.75
C GLN A 302 -7.78 -8.79 0.68
N PHE A 303 -7.48 -9.49 -0.42
CA PHE A 303 -8.37 -9.58 -1.57
C PHE A 303 -9.53 -10.53 -1.34
N LEU A 304 -9.35 -11.57 -0.50
CA LEU A 304 -10.44 -12.40 -0.03
C LEU A 304 -11.46 -11.57 0.78
N MET A 305 -10.98 -10.76 1.73
CA MET A 305 -11.85 -9.81 2.45
C MET A 305 -12.57 -8.87 1.46
N MET A 306 -11.84 -8.30 0.51
CA MET A 306 -12.46 -7.41 -0.48
C MET A 306 -13.57 -8.09 -1.29
N GLN A 307 -13.36 -9.34 -1.70
CA GLN A 307 -14.33 -10.10 -2.48
C GLN A 307 -15.60 -10.40 -1.68
N GLU A 308 -15.44 -10.85 -0.43
CA GLU A 308 -16.56 -11.21 0.45
C GLU A 308 -17.40 -9.99 0.86
N PHE A 309 -16.78 -8.84 1.04
CA PHE A 309 -17.46 -7.61 1.49
C PHE A 309 -17.81 -6.62 0.38
N GLY A 310 -17.49 -6.96 -0.87
CA GLY A 310 -17.94 -6.22 -2.05
C GLY A 310 -17.18 -4.93 -2.34
N PHE A 311 -15.91 -4.83 -1.93
CA PHE A 311 -15.03 -3.78 -2.44
C PHE A 311 -14.75 -4.03 -3.93
N VAL A 312 -14.68 -2.97 -4.72
CA VAL A 312 -14.57 -3.07 -6.18
C VAL A 312 -13.12 -3.04 -6.64
N TYR A 313 -12.27 -2.28 -5.95
CA TYR A 313 -10.90 -2.13 -6.37
C TYR A 313 -9.93 -1.86 -5.21
N ASP A 314 -8.69 -2.31 -5.39
CA ASP A 314 -7.54 -1.95 -4.57
C ASP A 314 -6.66 -0.96 -5.34
N SER A 315 -5.95 -0.10 -4.61
CA SER A 315 -4.92 0.78 -5.16
C SER A 315 -3.73 0.80 -4.21
N SER A 316 -3.18 -0.38 -3.95
CA SER A 316 -2.08 -0.55 -3.00
C SER A 316 -0.84 -1.19 -3.61
N ILE A 317 -0.93 -1.74 -4.83
CA ILE A 317 0.17 -2.48 -5.46
C ILE A 317 1.00 -1.55 -6.36
N PRO A 318 2.27 -1.28 -6.02
CA PRO A 318 3.16 -0.55 -6.92
C PRO A 318 3.61 -1.42 -8.09
N ALA A 319 3.43 -0.89 -9.31
CA ALA A 319 4.00 -1.48 -10.51
C ALA A 319 5.43 -0.95 -10.71
N PRO A 320 6.41 -1.83 -11.02
CA PRO A 320 7.77 -1.39 -11.33
C PRO A 320 7.77 -0.32 -12.43
N LEU A 321 8.73 0.61 -12.34
CA LEU A 321 8.95 1.58 -13.40
C LEU A 321 9.06 0.87 -14.76
N SER A 322 8.17 1.25 -15.68
CA SER A 322 7.99 0.59 -16.97
C SER A 322 7.59 1.61 -18.04
N ASP A 323 8.03 1.34 -19.26
CA ASP A 323 7.77 2.13 -20.46
C ASP A 323 7.34 1.18 -21.59
N PRO A 324 6.04 1.14 -21.96
CA PRO A 324 4.94 1.95 -21.43
C PRO A 324 4.48 1.55 -20.00
N PRO A 325 3.78 2.43 -19.27
CA PRO A 325 3.19 2.13 -17.96
C PRO A 325 2.02 1.14 -18.03
N VAL A 326 1.65 0.57 -16.88
CA VAL A 326 0.61 -0.47 -16.76
C VAL A 326 -0.79 0.15 -16.61
N TRP A 327 -1.76 -0.35 -17.38
CA TRP A 327 -3.19 -0.04 -17.23
C TRP A 327 -3.80 -0.79 -16.03
N PRO A 328 -4.89 -0.29 -15.42
CA PRO A 328 -5.68 -1.05 -14.46
C PRO A 328 -6.09 -2.41 -15.03
N TYR A 329 -6.19 -3.42 -14.16
CA TYR A 329 -6.51 -4.80 -14.53
C TYR A 329 -7.35 -5.46 -13.44
N THR A 330 -8.02 -6.56 -13.77
CA THR A 330 -8.73 -7.36 -12.77
C THR A 330 -7.89 -8.53 -12.28
N LEU A 331 -8.14 -8.96 -11.04
CA LEU A 331 -7.44 -10.06 -10.39
C LEU A 331 -8.05 -11.44 -10.70
N ASP A 332 -8.87 -11.56 -11.74
CA ASP A 332 -9.30 -12.85 -12.30
C ASP A 332 -8.10 -13.72 -12.70
N TYR A 333 -7.03 -13.07 -13.17
CA TYR A 333 -5.80 -13.69 -13.66
C TYR A 333 -4.58 -13.15 -12.92
N LYS A 334 -3.44 -13.82 -13.12
CA LYS A 334 -2.16 -13.42 -12.59
C LYS A 334 -1.81 -11.97 -12.95
N MET A 335 -1.28 -11.24 -11.97
CA MET A 335 -0.82 -9.87 -12.14
C MET A 335 0.16 -9.74 -13.33
N PRO A 336 0.04 -8.69 -14.15
CA PRO A 336 0.86 -8.50 -15.35
C PRO A 336 2.27 -7.95 -15.06
N HIS A 337 2.64 -7.74 -13.79
CA HIS A 337 3.93 -7.22 -13.39
C HIS A 337 4.44 -7.88 -12.12
N ALA A 338 5.75 -7.80 -11.89
CA ALA A 338 6.37 -8.32 -10.68
C ALA A 338 5.97 -7.52 -9.43
N CYS A 339 5.95 -8.19 -8.28
CA CYS A 339 5.76 -7.55 -6.98
C CYS A 339 7.06 -6.88 -6.52
N ILE A 340 7.04 -5.56 -6.33
CA ILE A 340 8.25 -4.79 -5.93
C ILE A 340 8.71 -5.20 -4.52
N ASN A 341 10.04 -5.32 -4.33
CA ASN A 341 10.69 -5.56 -3.04
C ASN A 341 10.27 -6.85 -2.32
N ARG A 342 9.87 -7.90 -3.05
CA ARG A 342 9.43 -9.18 -2.48
C ARG A 342 8.28 -9.03 -1.47
N ARG A 343 7.40 -8.03 -1.70
CA ARG A 343 6.17 -7.89 -0.93
C ARG A 343 5.25 -9.09 -1.17
N LYS A 344 4.35 -9.39 -0.24
CA LYS A 344 3.32 -10.41 -0.44
C LYS A 344 2.14 -9.88 -1.28
N CYS A 345 2.33 -9.80 -2.60
CA CYS A 345 1.25 -9.55 -3.55
C CYS A 345 0.28 -10.75 -3.67
N PRO A 346 -0.98 -10.58 -4.10
CA PRO A 346 -1.92 -11.69 -4.26
C PRO A 346 -1.39 -12.73 -5.25
N SER A 347 -1.44 -14.00 -4.86
CA SER A 347 -1.03 -15.13 -5.70
C SER A 347 -2.21 -15.83 -6.37
N ARG A 348 -3.41 -15.78 -5.76
CA ARG A 348 -4.62 -16.45 -6.25
C ARG A 348 -5.54 -15.53 -7.06
N SER A 349 -6.53 -16.12 -7.72
CA SER A 349 -7.55 -15.38 -8.48
C SER A 349 -8.62 -14.80 -7.57
N PHE A 350 -8.93 -13.52 -7.76
CA PHE A 350 -10.03 -12.79 -7.14
C PHE A 350 -10.91 -12.13 -8.22
N PRO A 351 -11.78 -12.92 -8.88
CA PRO A 351 -12.58 -12.45 -10.01
C PRO A 351 -13.37 -11.18 -9.73
N GLY A 352 -13.28 -10.21 -10.65
CA GLY A 352 -14.02 -8.96 -10.59
C GLY A 352 -13.43 -7.88 -9.68
N ILE A 353 -12.41 -8.17 -8.86
CA ILE A 353 -11.67 -7.13 -8.14
C ILE A 353 -10.70 -6.46 -9.11
N TRP A 354 -10.78 -5.14 -9.20
CA TRP A 354 -9.85 -4.33 -9.96
C TRP A 354 -8.61 -3.97 -9.12
N GLU A 355 -7.45 -3.98 -9.74
CA GLU A 355 -6.26 -3.30 -9.23
C GLU A 355 -6.06 -2.01 -10.02
N MET A 356 -5.92 -0.91 -9.28
CA MET A 356 -5.50 0.40 -9.77
C MET A 356 -3.99 0.55 -9.48
N PRO A 357 -3.12 0.06 -10.38
CA PRO A 357 -1.69 -0.10 -10.09
C PRO A 357 -1.02 1.25 -9.85
N LEU A 358 -0.17 1.31 -8.83
CA LEU A 358 0.63 2.48 -8.53
C LEU A 358 1.89 2.49 -9.41
N ASN A 359 1.73 2.86 -10.68
CA ASN A 359 2.86 3.05 -11.60
C ASN A 359 3.89 4.01 -11.00
N GLN A 360 5.14 3.55 -10.85
CA GLN A 360 6.20 4.40 -10.30
C GLN A 360 6.47 5.61 -11.20
N LEU A 361 6.55 6.79 -10.58
CA LEU A 361 7.00 8.01 -11.20
C LEU A 361 8.53 7.99 -11.35
N TYR A 362 9.00 8.48 -12.48
CA TYR A 362 10.41 8.67 -12.78
C TYR A 362 10.87 10.02 -12.21
N PHE A 363 11.77 9.96 -11.23
CA PHE A 363 12.43 11.10 -10.59
C PHE A 363 13.93 10.96 -10.81
N GLU A 364 14.40 11.34 -12.00
CA GLU A 364 15.78 11.14 -12.45
C GLU A 364 16.20 9.66 -12.30
N GLU A 365 17.17 9.33 -11.45
CA GLU A 365 17.66 7.96 -11.29
C GLU A 365 16.75 7.07 -10.42
N TYR A 366 15.65 7.62 -9.87
CA TYR A 366 14.79 6.94 -8.90
C TYR A 366 13.36 6.71 -9.42
N GLY A 367 12.80 5.55 -9.06
CA GLY A 367 11.38 5.24 -9.21
C GLY A 367 10.67 5.28 -7.87
N CYS A 368 9.56 6.01 -7.77
CA CYS A 368 8.78 6.16 -6.54
C CYS A 368 7.28 6.10 -6.83
N ALA A 369 6.51 5.44 -5.97
CA ALA A 369 5.05 5.34 -6.14
C ALA A 369 4.37 6.62 -5.63
N MET A 370 4.54 6.92 -4.34
CA MET A 370 4.03 8.15 -3.73
C MET A 370 4.96 9.32 -4.03
N VAL A 371 4.41 10.50 -4.35
CA VAL A 371 5.24 11.67 -4.69
C VAL A 371 6.10 12.13 -3.50
N ASP A 372 5.58 12.00 -2.28
CA ASP A 372 6.31 12.32 -1.05
C ASP A 372 7.37 11.27 -0.67
N SER A 373 7.37 10.09 -1.29
CA SER A 373 8.43 9.09 -1.13
C SER A 373 9.63 9.32 -2.06
N CYS A 374 9.49 10.24 -3.03
CA CYS A 374 10.56 10.62 -3.95
C CYS A 374 11.56 11.59 -3.28
N PRO A 375 12.78 11.74 -3.82
CA PRO A 375 13.74 12.69 -3.29
C PRO A 375 13.19 14.13 -3.26
N SER A 376 13.48 14.89 -2.20
CA SER A 376 12.82 16.18 -1.93
C SER A 376 13.67 17.43 -2.25
N TYR A 377 14.88 17.25 -2.77
CA TYR A 377 15.86 18.32 -2.98
C TYR A 377 15.62 19.16 -4.25
N PHE A 378 14.66 18.79 -5.09
CA PHE A 378 14.36 19.48 -6.35
C PHE A 378 13.82 20.91 -6.14
N SER A 379 14.17 21.81 -7.05
CA SER A 379 13.61 23.16 -7.16
C SER A 379 12.19 23.14 -7.76
N GLU A 380 11.51 24.29 -7.74
CA GLU A 380 10.17 24.43 -8.32
C GLU A 380 10.14 24.08 -9.82
N GLU A 381 11.13 24.56 -10.60
CA GLU A 381 11.23 24.28 -12.04
C GLU A 381 11.56 22.82 -12.32
N GLU A 382 12.46 22.20 -11.54
CA GLU A 382 12.80 20.79 -11.69
C GLU A 382 11.59 19.90 -11.36
N LEU A 383 10.85 20.18 -10.28
CA LEU A 383 9.63 19.45 -9.93
C LEU A 383 8.57 19.57 -11.02
N PHE A 384 8.37 20.77 -11.57
CA PHE A 384 7.47 20.96 -12.70
C PHE A 384 7.92 20.13 -13.93
N GLY A 385 9.22 20.14 -14.24
CA GLY A 385 9.80 19.31 -15.31
C GLY A 385 9.63 17.82 -15.08
N ILE A 386 9.74 17.34 -13.84
CA ILE A 386 9.50 15.94 -13.46
C ILE A 386 8.03 15.57 -13.68
N PHE A 387 7.08 16.41 -13.26
CA PHE A 387 5.66 16.16 -13.54
C PHE A 387 5.39 16.10 -15.04
N MET A 388 5.99 17.00 -15.84
CA MET A 388 5.82 16.93 -17.28
C MET A 388 6.48 15.73 -17.94
N THR A 389 7.62 15.29 -17.44
CA THR A 389 8.31 14.08 -17.92
C THR A 389 7.42 12.86 -17.72
N ASN A 390 6.84 12.71 -16.53
CA ASN A 390 5.92 11.61 -16.22
C ASN A 390 4.61 11.71 -17.01
N PHE A 391 4.06 12.91 -17.20
CA PHE A 391 2.90 13.09 -18.08
C PHE A 391 3.20 12.64 -19.51
N ASN A 392 4.31 13.09 -20.10
CA ASN A 392 4.68 12.72 -21.46
C ASN A 392 4.92 11.21 -21.58
N ARG A 393 5.52 10.58 -20.57
CA ARG A 393 5.72 9.14 -20.51
C ARG A 393 4.42 8.36 -20.68
N HIS A 394 3.34 8.80 -20.04
CA HIS A 394 2.01 8.19 -20.19
C HIS A 394 1.33 8.62 -21.51
N HIS A 395 1.28 9.92 -21.76
CA HIS A 395 0.54 10.54 -22.87
C HIS A 395 1.05 10.14 -24.25
N GLN A 396 2.37 10.06 -24.41
CA GLN A 396 3.06 9.74 -25.66
C GLN A 396 3.26 8.24 -25.88
N SER A 397 2.93 7.39 -24.90
CA SER A 397 3.02 5.92 -25.03
C SER A 397 1.64 5.25 -25.15
N ASN A 398 1.10 4.62 -24.12
CA ASN A 398 -0.17 3.89 -24.16
C ASN A 398 -1.33 4.62 -23.46
N ARG A 399 -1.11 5.84 -22.95
CA ARG A 399 -2.11 6.65 -22.20
C ARG A 399 -2.69 5.97 -20.96
N ALA A 400 -1.98 5.01 -20.37
CA ALA A 400 -2.33 4.48 -19.06
C ALA A 400 -2.52 5.63 -18.05
N PRO A 401 -3.48 5.53 -17.09
CA PRO A 401 -3.75 6.60 -16.15
C PRO A 401 -2.48 7.07 -15.43
N LEU A 402 -2.22 8.37 -15.43
CA LEU A 402 -1.13 8.96 -14.65
C LEU A 402 -1.60 9.14 -13.21
N GLY A 403 -1.08 8.32 -12.31
CA GLY A 403 -1.34 8.45 -10.88
C GLY A 403 -0.39 9.43 -10.19
N LEU A 404 -0.95 10.36 -9.42
CA LEU A 404 -0.22 11.32 -8.60
C LEU A 404 -0.77 11.22 -7.17
N TYR A 405 -0.05 10.47 -6.35
CA TYR A 405 -0.49 10.05 -5.02
C TYR A 405 0.26 10.83 -3.94
N PHE A 406 -0.47 11.45 -3.01
CA PHE A 406 0.10 12.41 -2.07
C PHE A 406 -0.36 12.20 -0.63
N HIS A 407 0.55 12.44 0.31
CA HIS A 407 0.19 12.98 1.62
C HIS A 407 0.16 14.51 1.59
N THR A 408 -0.82 15.12 2.27
CA THR A 408 -0.98 16.59 2.27
C THR A 408 0.19 17.35 2.88
N THR A 409 0.99 16.70 3.72
CA THR A 409 2.23 17.23 4.28
C THR A 409 3.23 17.65 3.20
N TRP A 410 3.24 16.99 2.03
CA TRP A 410 4.08 17.36 0.89
C TRP A 410 3.81 18.77 0.38
N PHE A 411 2.53 19.18 0.43
CA PHE A 411 2.09 20.51 0.07
C PHE A 411 2.37 21.55 1.17
N LYS A 412 3.02 21.23 2.30
CA LYS A 412 3.46 22.26 3.26
C LYS A 412 4.65 23.07 2.71
N ASP A 413 5.43 22.52 1.77
CA ASP A 413 6.46 23.27 1.06
C ASP A 413 5.86 24.13 -0.07
N ARG A 414 6.22 25.42 -0.10
CA ARG A 414 5.74 26.37 -1.11
C ARG A 414 6.20 26.00 -2.52
N LYS A 415 7.43 25.50 -2.69
CA LYS A 415 7.96 25.15 -4.03
C LYS A 415 7.15 23.99 -4.63
N ASN A 416 6.80 23.01 -3.80
CA ASN A 416 6.00 21.84 -4.16
C ASN A 416 4.59 22.27 -4.59
N ARG A 417 3.94 23.11 -3.78
CA ARG A 417 2.61 23.66 -4.11
C ARG A 417 2.62 24.39 -5.45
N ASN A 418 3.56 25.31 -5.65
CA ASN A 418 3.61 26.12 -6.86
C ASN A 418 3.87 25.27 -8.11
N ALA A 419 4.84 24.36 -8.05
CA ALA A 419 5.17 23.45 -9.14
C ALA A 419 3.95 22.60 -9.55
N PHE A 420 3.26 22.00 -8.57
CA PHE A 420 2.08 21.19 -8.84
C PHE A 420 0.90 22.01 -9.34
N GLN A 421 0.67 23.22 -8.80
CA GLN A 421 -0.38 24.10 -9.30
C GLN A 421 -0.15 24.51 -10.76
N ARG A 422 1.11 24.79 -11.13
CA ARG A 422 1.48 25.10 -12.51
C ARG A 422 1.22 23.90 -13.42
N PHE A 423 1.66 22.70 -13.03
CA PHE A 423 1.38 21.46 -13.74
C PHE A 423 -0.14 21.26 -13.93
N LEU A 424 -0.90 21.30 -12.84
CA LEU A 424 -2.34 21.06 -12.85
C LEU A 424 -3.08 22.06 -13.73
N LYS A 425 -2.68 23.34 -13.74
CA LYS A 425 -3.24 24.34 -14.65
C LYS A 425 -3.00 23.99 -16.12
N GLU A 426 -1.78 23.62 -16.48
CA GLU A 426 -1.46 23.21 -17.86
C GLU A 426 -2.22 21.96 -18.31
N MET A 427 -2.54 21.06 -17.38
CA MET A 427 -3.32 19.85 -17.67
C MET A 427 -4.80 20.15 -17.89
N ILE A 428 -5.38 21.06 -17.08
CA ILE A 428 -6.80 21.46 -17.20
C ILE A 428 -7.06 22.20 -18.52
N ASP A 429 -6.08 22.94 -19.04
CA ASP A 429 -6.22 23.68 -20.30
C ASP A 429 -6.17 22.77 -21.55
N ARG A 430 -5.90 21.46 -21.39
CA ARG A 430 -5.83 20.49 -22.51
C ARG A 430 -7.18 19.83 -22.76
N SER A 431 -7.59 19.77 -24.02
CA SER A 431 -8.87 19.15 -24.42
C SER A 431 -8.87 17.62 -24.37
N ASP A 432 -7.69 16.99 -24.30
CA ASP A 432 -7.51 15.54 -24.30
C ASP A 432 -7.15 14.94 -22.94
N VAL A 433 -7.13 15.75 -21.88
CA VAL A 433 -6.79 15.35 -20.52
C VAL A 433 -8.01 15.45 -19.61
N TYR A 434 -8.19 14.45 -18.76
CA TYR A 434 -9.27 14.39 -17.77
C TYR A 434 -8.70 14.05 -16.39
N ILE A 435 -8.97 14.89 -15.41
CA ILE A 435 -8.61 14.68 -14.00
C ILE A 435 -9.79 14.04 -13.30
N VAL A 436 -9.65 12.76 -12.96
CA VAL A 436 -10.74 11.88 -12.55
C VAL A 436 -10.37 11.09 -11.30
N SER A 437 -11.39 10.60 -10.60
CA SER A 437 -11.25 9.63 -9.52
C SER A 437 -10.87 8.23 -10.03
N ASN A 438 -10.51 7.32 -9.13
CA ASN A 438 -10.21 5.94 -9.49
C ASN A 438 -11.44 5.23 -10.03
N TRP A 439 -12.59 5.42 -9.40
CA TRP A 439 -13.85 4.84 -9.88
C TRP A 439 -14.22 5.35 -11.28
N GLU A 440 -14.07 6.64 -11.55
CA GLU A 440 -14.30 7.19 -12.88
C GLU A 440 -13.35 6.59 -13.94
N ALA A 441 -12.09 6.35 -13.58
CA ALA A 441 -11.16 5.64 -14.46
C ALA A 441 -11.64 4.20 -14.73
N ILE A 442 -12.07 3.47 -13.71
CA ILE A 442 -12.65 2.12 -13.87
C ILE A 442 -13.92 2.16 -14.73
N GLN A 443 -14.79 3.16 -14.60
CA GLN A 443 -15.97 3.30 -15.45
C GLN A 443 -15.59 3.47 -16.93
N TRP A 444 -14.52 4.22 -17.22
CA TRP A 444 -14.00 4.29 -18.59
C TRP A 444 -13.37 2.96 -19.02
N MET A 445 -12.66 2.26 -18.13
CA MET A 445 -12.15 0.91 -18.43
C MET A 445 -13.28 -0.05 -18.81
N GLN A 446 -14.38 -0.02 -18.06
CA GLN A 446 -15.56 -0.86 -18.29
C GLN A 446 -16.27 -0.57 -19.61
N ASN A 447 -16.24 0.68 -20.07
CA ASN A 447 -16.82 1.11 -21.33
C ASN A 447 -15.90 2.08 -22.08
N PRO A 448 -14.81 1.57 -22.72
CA PRO A 448 -13.81 2.41 -23.35
C PRO A 448 -14.43 3.29 -24.43
N THR A 449 -14.38 4.60 -24.19
CA THR A 449 -15.04 5.60 -25.03
C THR A 449 -13.99 6.49 -25.69
N PRO A 450 -14.00 6.64 -27.03
CA PRO A 450 -13.08 7.50 -27.75
C PRO A 450 -13.18 8.97 -27.31
N LEU A 451 -12.05 9.68 -27.35
CA LEU A 451 -11.90 11.07 -26.94
C LEU A 451 -12.93 12.00 -27.58
N SER A 452 -13.30 11.75 -28.83
CA SER A 452 -14.33 12.51 -29.57
C SER A 452 -15.72 12.47 -28.92
N GLN A 453 -16.01 11.45 -28.11
CA GLN A 453 -17.30 11.24 -27.45
C GLN A 453 -17.26 11.56 -25.94
N MET A 454 -16.08 11.83 -25.37
CA MET A 454 -15.90 12.01 -23.93
C MET A 454 -16.64 13.23 -23.33
N SER A 455 -16.96 14.23 -24.15
CA SER A 455 -17.78 15.38 -23.73
C SER A 455 -19.21 15.01 -23.29
N ASN A 456 -19.69 13.83 -23.69
CA ASN A 456 -21.02 13.30 -23.37
C ASN A 456 -20.97 11.92 -22.70
N PHE A 457 -19.81 11.46 -22.24
CA PHE A 457 -19.69 10.21 -21.51
C PHE A 457 -20.50 10.28 -20.20
N ALA A 458 -21.54 9.44 -20.09
CA ALA A 458 -22.62 9.62 -19.13
C ALA A 458 -22.16 9.46 -17.67
N GLU A 459 -21.18 8.58 -17.47
CA GLU A 459 -20.57 8.25 -16.19
C GLU A 459 -19.77 9.42 -15.61
N TRP A 460 -19.14 10.23 -16.46
CA TRP A 460 -18.36 11.42 -16.04
C TRP A 460 -19.16 12.73 -16.14
N LYS A 461 -20.32 12.72 -16.81
CA LYS A 461 -21.20 13.88 -16.94
C LYS A 461 -22.27 13.91 -15.84
N THR A 462 -21.82 13.86 -14.60
CA THR A 462 -22.68 13.76 -13.41
C THR A 462 -22.85 15.08 -12.65
N CYS A 463 -22.11 16.12 -13.03
CA CYS A 463 -22.09 17.41 -12.32
C CYS A 463 -23.41 18.18 -12.34
N ASP A 464 -24.35 17.84 -13.23
CA ASP A 464 -25.70 18.43 -13.27
C ASP A 464 -26.69 17.67 -12.36
N LYS A 465 -26.32 16.50 -11.83
CA LYS A 465 -27.19 15.69 -10.98
C LYS A 465 -27.19 16.27 -9.56
N PRO A 466 -28.33 16.74 -9.03
CA PRO A 466 -28.37 17.29 -7.69
C PRO A 466 -28.14 16.20 -6.64
N VAL A 467 -27.39 16.53 -5.59
CA VAL A 467 -27.25 15.65 -4.43
C VAL A 467 -28.61 15.49 -3.72
N PRO A 468 -29.06 14.25 -3.46
CA PRO A 468 -30.29 13.98 -2.70
C PRO A 468 -30.29 14.69 -1.35
N ILE A 469 -31.45 15.14 -0.88
CA ILE A 469 -31.55 16.01 0.32
C ILE A 469 -30.99 15.30 1.56
N GLU A 470 -31.24 14.00 1.66
CA GLU A 470 -30.81 13.09 2.70
C GLU A 470 -29.29 12.84 2.72
N GLU A 471 -28.60 13.02 1.57
CA GLU A 471 -27.15 12.88 1.44
C GLU A 471 -26.40 14.21 1.62
N ARG A 472 -27.12 15.33 1.75
CA ARG A 472 -26.49 16.66 1.78
C ARG A 472 -25.68 16.90 3.05
N ALA A 473 -24.46 17.37 2.85
CA ALA A 473 -23.60 17.87 3.90
C ALA A 473 -24.31 19.02 4.65
N CYS A 474 -24.25 18.96 5.97
CA CYS A 474 -24.68 20.04 6.85
C CYS A 474 -23.73 21.24 6.75
N ASN A 475 -24.26 22.44 6.98
CA ASN A 475 -23.45 23.66 7.04
C ASN A 475 -22.69 23.79 8.37
N ILE A 476 -23.26 23.30 9.46
CA ILE A 476 -22.69 23.34 10.80
C ILE A 476 -22.64 21.90 11.33
N PRO A 477 -21.43 21.32 11.50
CA PRO A 477 -21.30 19.97 12.02
C PRO A 477 -21.58 19.91 13.52
N LYS A 478 -22.07 18.77 13.98
CA LYS A 478 -22.06 18.44 15.40
C LYS A 478 -20.65 18.08 15.82
N VAL A 479 -20.26 18.53 17.01
CA VAL A 479 -18.96 18.26 17.61
C VAL A 479 -19.16 17.31 18.78
N CYS A 480 -18.77 16.05 18.60
CA CYS A 480 -18.95 14.99 19.58
C CYS A 480 -17.64 14.81 20.35
N LYS A 481 -17.65 15.15 21.65
CA LYS A 481 -16.52 14.87 22.55
C LYS A 481 -16.73 13.49 23.16
N LEU A 482 -15.90 12.53 22.77
CA LEU A 482 -16.11 11.10 23.00
C LEU A 482 -14.89 10.48 23.69
N PHE A 483 -15.12 9.59 24.65
CA PHE A 483 -14.06 8.78 25.23
C PHE A 483 -13.83 7.54 24.36
N SER A 484 -12.56 7.24 24.06
CA SER A 484 -12.15 5.96 23.48
C SER A 484 -11.60 5.06 24.57
N ARG A 485 -12.18 3.86 24.74
CA ARG A 485 -11.70 2.87 25.73
C ARG A 485 -10.32 2.33 25.32
N GLU A 486 -10.11 2.17 24.03
CA GLU A 486 -8.96 1.57 23.35
C GLU A 486 -7.77 2.54 23.36
N LEU A 487 -8.01 3.81 23.00
CA LEU A 487 -6.99 4.85 23.03
C LEU A 487 -6.79 5.46 24.43
N ARG A 488 -7.67 5.14 25.39
CA ARG A 488 -7.69 5.63 26.78
C ARG A 488 -7.66 7.17 26.90
N LYS A 489 -8.26 7.87 25.94
CA LYS A 489 -8.27 9.33 25.87
C LYS A 489 -9.53 9.86 25.19
N GLN A 490 -9.75 11.16 25.37
CA GLN A 490 -10.83 11.88 24.69
C GLN A 490 -10.45 12.14 23.23
N ARG A 491 -11.46 12.05 22.37
CA ARG A 491 -11.41 12.29 20.93
C ARG A 491 -12.58 13.16 20.53
N TYR A 492 -12.40 13.91 19.45
CA TYR A 492 -13.45 14.73 18.86
C TYR A 492 -13.85 14.12 17.53
N LEU A 493 -15.15 13.91 17.33
CA LEU A 493 -15.72 13.46 16.08
C LEU A 493 -16.67 14.53 15.56
N TYR A 494 -16.46 14.94 14.32
CA TYR A 494 -17.27 15.96 13.64
C TYR A 494 -18.15 15.28 12.61
N THR A 495 -19.47 15.44 12.69
CA THR A 495 -20.42 14.76 11.80
C THR A 495 -21.69 15.58 11.60
N CYS A 496 -22.37 15.35 10.47
CA CYS A 496 -23.73 15.86 10.26
C CYS A 496 -24.80 14.96 10.92
N ASN A 497 -24.43 13.74 11.30
CA ASN A 497 -25.33 12.74 11.87
C ASN A 497 -25.39 12.85 13.39
N SER A 498 -26.04 11.90 14.06
CA SER A 498 -26.08 11.85 15.53
C SER A 498 -24.70 11.51 16.10
N CYS A 499 -24.33 12.12 17.22
CA CYS A 499 -23.15 11.70 17.97
C CYS A 499 -23.33 10.26 18.47
N PRO A 500 -22.30 9.42 18.39
CA PRO A 500 -22.29 8.11 19.05
C PRO A 500 -22.08 8.27 20.57
N ASP A 501 -22.22 7.18 21.32
CA ASP A 501 -22.06 7.18 22.78
C ASP A 501 -20.58 7.16 23.17
N THR A 502 -19.77 6.42 22.43
CA THR A 502 -18.32 6.30 22.59
C THR A 502 -17.59 6.60 21.28
N TYR A 503 -16.27 6.81 21.34
CA TYR A 503 -15.50 7.05 20.12
C TYR A 503 -15.45 5.76 19.28
N PRO A 504 -15.90 5.77 18.01
CA PRO A 504 -15.82 4.61 17.14
C PRO A 504 -14.39 4.07 17.02
N TRP A 505 -14.24 2.75 16.99
CA TRP A 505 -12.93 2.12 16.81
C TRP A 505 -13.09 0.69 16.27
N ILE A 506 -11.98 -0.04 16.10
CA ILE A 506 -11.98 -1.49 15.79
C ILE A 506 -12.96 -2.22 16.72
N LYS A 507 -13.81 -3.08 16.14
CA LYS A 507 -14.83 -3.90 16.85
C LYS A 507 -15.91 -3.08 17.58
N ASN A 508 -15.95 -1.76 17.40
CA ASN A 508 -17.02 -0.87 17.86
C ASN A 508 -17.15 0.32 16.89
N GLU A 509 -17.29 0.03 15.61
CA GLU A 509 -17.29 1.00 14.51
C GLU A 509 -18.51 1.94 14.55
N PHE A 510 -19.56 1.59 15.31
CA PHE A 510 -20.73 2.44 15.52
C PHE A 510 -20.66 3.27 16.81
N GLY A 511 -19.65 3.06 17.66
CA GLY A 511 -19.44 3.81 18.91
C GLY A 511 -20.57 3.61 19.92
N LEU A 512 -21.02 2.37 20.10
CA LEU A 512 -22.07 2.02 21.07
C LEU A 512 -21.48 1.89 22.49
N ASP A 513 -22.30 2.15 23.51
CA ASP A 513 -21.92 1.88 24.90
C ASP A 513 -22.21 0.42 25.26
N PHE A 514 -21.17 -0.32 25.67
CA PHE A 514 -21.25 -1.70 26.12
C PHE A 514 -21.13 -1.81 27.63
#